data_AF-E5BFI0-F1
#
_entry.id   AF-E5BFI0-F1
#
_cell.length_a   1.000
_cell.length_b   1.000
_cell.length_c   1.000
_cell.angle_alpha   90.00
_cell.angle_beta   90.00
_cell.angle_gamma   90.00
#
_symmetry.space_group_name_H-M   'P 1'
#
loop_
_entity.id
_entity.type
_entity.pdbx_description
1 polymer ?
#
loop_
_entity_poly.entity_id
_entity_poly.type
_entity_poly.pdbx_seq_one_letter_code
_entity_poly.pdbx_strand_id
1 'polypeptide(L)'
;MNQLLLTQEFKGISVDFYRNQDEFLFTMEQVSQLAGYKQIQNFKDILTNHPELRERRASFLMKSEALEGGVLKKRERRFFTEEGLWEVLMVSGTPKGIEVRRFIAGVLKKLRKGELITDGMKSLPQKVEHSLVNLESMAEKLLESHDKAVLPGLEEIVRGMKEFESRLQVIEKEMKEQTLAVSVTQKAMEDMMGEMDTIYEKLGN
;
A
#
# COMPACT_ATOMS: atom_id res chain seq x y z
N MET A 1 -13.32 -3.89 4.99
CA MET A 1 -12.61 -2.59 4.85
C MET A 1 -11.30 -2.92 4.16
N ASN A 2 -10.94 -2.24 3.07
CA ASN A 2 -9.72 -2.55 2.34
C ASN A 2 -8.51 -2.05 3.13
N GLN A 3 -7.52 -2.91 3.33
CA GLN A 3 -6.26 -2.54 3.93
C GLN A 3 -5.23 -2.25 2.85
N LEU A 4 -4.61 -1.07 2.86
CA LEU A 4 -3.44 -0.80 2.03
C LEU A 4 -2.25 -1.60 2.57
N LEU A 5 -1.64 -2.42 1.73
CA LEU A 5 -0.46 -3.20 2.11
C LEU A 5 0.85 -2.48 1.78
N LEU A 6 0.93 -1.93 0.57
CA LEU A 6 2.13 -1.26 0.08
C LEU A 6 1.80 -0.35 -1.10
N THR A 7 2.67 0.60 -1.38
CA THR A 7 2.67 1.40 -2.62
C THR A 7 4.00 1.19 -3.34
N GLN A 8 3.98 0.74 -4.60
CA GLN A 8 5.17 0.70 -5.45
C GLN A 8 5.10 1.77 -6.53
N GLU A 9 6.25 2.27 -6.97
CA GLU A 9 6.33 3.09 -8.17
C GLU A 9 6.57 2.22 -9.41
N PHE A 10 5.85 2.51 -10.50
CA PHE A 10 6.09 1.92 -11.81
C PHE A 10 6.06 2.99 -12.89
N LYS A 11 7.24 3.36 -13.40
CA LYS A 11 7.40 4.35 -14.49
C LYS A 11 6.63 5.66 -14.22
N GLY A 12 6.74 6.21 -13.01
CA GLY A 12 6.04 7.42 -12.58
C GLY A 12 4.57 7.22 -12.17
N ILE A 13 4.08 5.97 -12.12
CA ILE A 13 2.73 5.64 -11.63
C ILE A 13 2.87 5.05 -10.23
N SER A 14 2.23 5.65 -9.23
CA SER A 14 2.09 5.06 -7.90
C SER A 14 1.00 3.99 -7.90
N VAL A 15 1.39 2.77 -7.52
CA VAL A 15 0.52 1.60 -7.48
C VAL A 15 0.37 1.11 -6.05
N ASP A 16 -0.76 1.44 -5.47
CA ASP A 16 -1.25 0.89 -4.21
C ASP A 16 -1.75 -0.55 -4.39
N PHE A 17 -1.30 -1.45 -3.51
CA PHE A 17 -1.77 -2.82 -3.40
C PHE A 17 -2.67 -2.93 -2.18
N TYR A 18 -3.98 -2.97 -2.39
CA TYR A 18 -4.94 -3.19 -1.32
C TYR A 18 -5.20 -4.68 -1.13
N ARG A 19 -5.55 -5.07 0.09
CA ARG A 19 -6.08 -6.40 0.39
C ARG A 19 -7.43 -6.29 1.07
N ASN A 20 -8.37 -7.10 0.62
CA ASN A 20 -9.65 -7.30 1.27
C ASN A 20 -9.86 -8.80 1.42
N GLN A 21 -9.88 -9.28 2.66
CA GLN A 21 -9.85 -10.72 2.94
C GLN A 21 -8.63 -11.37 2.23
N ASP A 22 -8.86 -12.22 1.25
CA ASP A 22 -7.81 -12.92 0.51
C ASP A 22 -7.61 -12.43 -0.93
N GLU A 23 -8.30 -11.35 -1.31
CA GLU A 23 -8.17 -10.75 -2.65
C GLU A 23 -7.32 -9.49 -2.62
N PHE A 24 -6.42 -9.38 -3.60
CA PHE A 24 -5.75 -8.12 -3.92
C PHE A 24 -6.66 -7.24 -4.77
N LEU A 25 -6.70 -5.96 -4.43
CA LEU A 25 -7.58 -4.98 -5.06
C LEU A 25 -6.80 -3.78 -5.57
N PHE A 26 -7.28 -3.23 -6.68
CA PHE A 26 -6.74 -2.05 -7.34
C PHE A 26 -7.86 -1.06 -7.65
N THR A 27 -7.65 0.23 -7.44
CA THR A 27 -8.67 1.23 -7.79
C THR A 27 -8.80 1.36 -9.31
N MET A 28 -9.99 1.71 -9.78
CA MET A 28 -10.26 1.98 -11.20
C MET A 28 -9.26 2.98 -11.81
N GLU A 29 -8.87 4.00 -11.04
CA GLU A 29 -7.92 5.01 -11.45
C GLU A 29 -6.52 4.42 -11.72
N GLN A 30 -6.04 3.56 -10.81
CA GLN A 30 -4.76 2.86 -11.00
C GLN A 30 -4.81 1.92 -12.20
N VAL A 31 -5.89 1.14 -12.33
CA VAL A 31 -6.07 0.21 -13.45
C VAL A 31 -6.11 0.95 -14.78
N SER A 32 -6.82 2.07 -14.86
CA SER A 32 -6.86 2.94 -16.04
C SER A 32 -5.45 3.45 -16.42
N GLN A 33 -4.67 3.93 -15.45
CA GLN A 33 -3.31 4.43 -15.69
C GLN A 33 -2.37 3.31 -16.14
N LEU A 34 -2.42 2.15 -15.49
CA LEU A 34 -1.63 0.98 -15.83
C LEU A 34 -1.97 0.43 -17.22
N ALA A 35 -3.25 0.46 -17.59
CA ALA A 35 -3.70 0.11 -18.93
C ALA A 35 -3.29 1.17 -19.98
N GLY A 36 -2.78 2.34 -19.57
CA GLY A 36 -2.22 3.37 -20.46
C GLY A 36 -3.21 4.45 -20.88
N TYR A 37 -4.37 4.56 -20.25
CA TYR A 37 -5.35 5.59 -20.56
C TYR A 37 -4.98 6.92 -19.90
N LYS A 38 -4.94 7.99 -20.71
CA LYS A 38 -4.69 9.36 -20.24
C LYS A 38 -5.88 9.96 -19.50
N GLN A 39 -7.09 9.51 -19.82
CA GLN A 39 -8.34 10.01 -19.25
C GLN A 39 -9.20 8.84 -18.79
N ILE A 40 -9.76 8.96 -17.59
CA ILE A 40 -10.61 7.93 -16.97
C ILE A 40 -11.90 7.68 -17.77
N GLN A 41 -12.34 8.65 -18.57
CA GLN A 41 -13.54 8.51 -19.39
C GLN A 41 -13.37 7.44 -20.47
N ASN A 42 -12.22 7.41 -21.15
CA ASN A 42 -11.91 6.39 -22.15
C ASN A 42 -11.87 4.99 -21.52
N PHE A 43 -11.45 4.89 -20.25
CA PHE A 43 -11.49 3.65 -19.51
C PHE A 43 -12.93 3.25 -19.11
N LYS A 44 -13.83 4.20 -18.86
CA LYS A 44 -15.26 3.89 -18.65
C LYS A 44 -15.91 3.31 -19.90
N ASP A 45 -15.47 3.72 -21.09
CA ASP A 45 -15.98 3.18 -22.35
C ASP A 45 -15.59 1.69 -22.51
N ILE A 46 -14.39 1.29 -22.07
CA ILE A 46 -14.00 -0.13 -21.97
C ILE A 46 -15.02 -0.91 -21.13
N LEU A 47 -15.41 -0.41 -19.96
CA LEU A 47 -16.39 -1.10 -19.11
C LEU A 47 -17.79 -1.18 -19.73
N THR A 48 -18.11 -0.30 -20.68
CA THR A 48 -19.37 -0.34 -21.41
C THR A 48 -19.30 -1.37 -22.55
N ASN A 49 -18.17 -1.47 -23.23
CA ASN A 49 -17.95 -2.41 -24.33
C ASN A 49 -17.66 -3.84 -23.83
N HIS A 50 -17.15 -3.96 -22.60
CA HIS A 50 -16.79 -5.21 -21.93
C HIS A 50 -17.55 -5.32 -20.60
N PRO A 51 -18.85 -5.65 -20.62
CA PRO A 51 -19.68 -5.71 -19.42
C PRO A 51 -19.22 -6.77 -18.42
N GLU A 52 -18.52 -7.81 -18.86
CA GLU A 52 -17.88 -8.85 -18.01
C GLU A 52 -16.95 -8.24 -16.96
N LEU A 53 -16.30 -7.11 -17.28
CA LEU A 53 -15.42 -6.40 -16.34
C LEU A 53 -16.17 -5.78 -15.16
N ARG A 54 -17.51 -5.69 -15.22
CA ARG A 54 -18.36 -5.19 -14.13
C ARG A 54 -18.89 -6.31 -13.24
N GLU A 55 -18.69 -7.57 -13.63
CA GLU A 55 -19.06 -8.72 -12.82
C GLU A 55 -18.17 -8.82 -11.59
N ARG A 56 -18.72 -9.37 -10.49
CA ARG A 56 -18.06 -9.39 -9.18
C ARG A 56 -16.67 -10.04 -9.19
N ARG A 57 -16.46 -11.03 -10.06
CA ARG A 57 -15.17 -11.71 -10.26
C ARG A 57 -14.06 -10.75 -10.71
N ALA A 58 -14.42 -9.78 -11.56
CA ALA A 58 -13.50 -8.82 -12.14
C ALA A 58 -13.47 -7.50 -11.35
N SER A 59 -14.63 -6.95 -10.98
CA SER A 59 -14.69 -5.72 -10.21
C SER A 59 -15.99 -5.53 -9.43
N PHE A 60 -15.95 -4.64 -8.44
CA PHE A 60 -17.13 -4.29 -7.66
C PHE A 60 -17.05 -2.85 -7.15
N LEU A 61 -18.22 -2.30 -6.80
CA LEU A 61 -18.33 -0.99 -6.18
C LEU A 61 -18.27 -1.14 -4.67
N MET A 62 -17.51 -0.27 -4.01
CA MET A 62 -17.40 -0.24 -2.57
C MET A 62 -17.25 1.20 -2.08
N LYS A 63 -17.83 1.51 -0.92
CA LYS A 63 -17.59 2.78 -0.24
C LYS A 63 -16.17 2.81 0.31
N SER A 64 -15.40 3.79 -0.13
CA SER A 64 -14.03 4.05 0.30
C SER A 64 -13.92 5.51 0.73
N GLU A 65 -13.14 5.76 1.76
CA GLU A 65 -12.82 7.11 2.22
C GLU A 65 -11.73 7.69 1.33
N ALA A 66 -11.99 8.87 0.77
CA ALA A 66 -11.04 9.63 -0.03
C ALA A 66 -10.86 11.01 0.59
N LEU A 67 -9.61 11.47 0.66
CA LEU A 67 -9.29 12.83 1.10
C LEU A 67 -9.58 13.80 -0.06
N GLU A 68 -10.63 14.61 0.06
CA GLU A 68 -10.99 15.62 -0.94
C GLU A 68 -11.01 17.00 -0.28
N GLY A 69 -10.05 17.86 -0.62
CA GLY A 69 -9.95 19.21 -0.05
C GLY A 69 -9.74 19.22 1.47
N GLY A 70 -9.03 18.23 2.01
CA GLY A 70 -8.76 18.09 3.44
C GLY A 70 -9.88 17.43 4.26
N VAL A 71 -11.02 17.09 3.62
CA VAL A 71 -12.14 16.40 4.28
C VAL A 71 -12.20 14.95 3.82
N LEU A 72 -12.30 14.03 4.79
CA LEU A 72 -12.54 12.62 4.53
C LEU A 72 -13.98 12.44 4.02
N LYS A 73 -14.13 12.10 2.73
CA LYS A 73 -15.44 11.84 2.13
C LYS A 73 -15.58 10.37 1.78
N LYS A 74 -16.72 9.78 2.15
CA LYS A 74 -17.10 8.42 1.72
C LYS A 74 -17.69 8.51 0.32
N ARG A 75 -16.96 7.99 -0.67
CA ARG A 75 -17.47 7.84 -2.04
C ARG A 75 -17.46 6.39 -2.45
N GLU A 76 -18.41 6.06 -3.31
CA GLU A 76 -18.41 4.76 -3.96
C GLU A 76 -17.35 4.76 -5.05
N ARG A 77 -16.43 3.79 -4.97
CA ARG A 77 -15.33 3.60 -5.92
C ARG A 77 -15.37 2.18 -6.45
N ARG A 78 -14.99 2.00 -7.72
CA ARG A 78 -14.83 0.67 -8.30
C ARG A 78 -13.42 0.16 -8.02
N PHE A 79 -13.37 -1.04 -7.45
CA PHE A 79 -12.14 -1.79 -7.25
C PHE A 79 -12.14 -2.99 -8.20
N PHE A 80 -10.99 -3.25 -8.80
CA PHE A 80 -10.73 -4.45 -9.59
C PHE A 80 -10.01 -5.46 -8.73
N THR A 81 -10.40 -6.72 -8.88
CA THR A 81 -9.63 -7.85 -8.36
C THR A 81 -8.36 -8.01 -9.20
N GLU A 82 -7.46 -8.88 -8.74
CA GLU A 82 -6.32 -9.30 -9.56
C GLU A 82 -6.78 -9.87 -10.92
N GLU A 83 -7.85 -10.66 -10.93
CA GLU A 83 -8.42 -11.24 -12.15
C GLU A 83 -8.93 -10.15 -13.10
N GLY A 84 -9.71 -9.19 -12.58
CA GLY A 84 -10.22 -8.09 -13.38
C GLY A 84 -9.13 -7.16 -13.92
N LEU A 85 -8.03 -6.98 -13.18
CA LEU A 85 -6.85 -6.28 -13.69
C LEU A 85 -6.28 -7.02 -14.91
N TRP A 86 -6.15 -8.34 -14.85
CA TRP A 86 -5.65 -9.14 -15.98
C TRP A 86 -6.56 -9.07 -17.20
N GLU A 87 -7.88 -9.20 -16.99
CA GLU A 87 -8.86 -9.08 -18.07
C GLU A 87 -8.80 -7.69 -18.72
N VAL A 88 -8.72 -6.61 -17.92
CA VAL A 88 -8.51 -5.25 -18.43
C VAL A 88 -7.23 -5.13 -19.25
N LEU A 89 -6.10 -5.61 -18.75
CA LEU A 89 -4.82 -5.52 -19.46
C LEU A 89 -4.79 -6.38 -20.72
N MET A 90 -5.69 -7.35 -20.84
CA MET A 90 -5.89 -8.14 -22.05
C MET A 90 -6.74 -7.39 -23.07
N VAL A 91 -7.90 -6.85 -22.68
CA VAL A 91 -8.83 -6.19 -23.62
C VAL A 91 -8.39 -4.77 -24.02
N SER A 92 -7.61 -4.09 -23.19
CA SER A 92 -7.14 -2.73 -23.47
C SER A 92 -6.17 -2.63 -24.65
N GLY A 93 -5.58 -3.75 -25.08
CA GLY A 93 -4.77 -3.82 -26.30
C GLY A 93 -3.54 -2.89 -26.32
N THR A 94 -3.07 -2.40 -25.18
CA THR A 94 -2.00 -1.41 -25.15
C THR A 94 -0.60 -2.06 -25.19
N PRO A 95 0.37 -1.48 -25.93
CA PRO A 95 1.73 -2.04 -26.05
C PRO A 95 2.48 -2.23 -24.72
N LYS A 96 2.05 -1.53 -23.66
CA LYS A 96 2.66 -1.57 -22.32
C LYS A 96 2.21 -2.75 -21.45
N GLY A 97 1.22 -3.55 -21.89
CA GLY A 97 0.59 -4.58 -21.06
C GLY A 97 1.55 -5.66 -20.55
N ILE A 98 2.58 -6.04 -21.32
CA ILE A 98 3.54 -7.09 -20.90
C ILE A 98 4.38 -6.64 -19.69
N GLU A 99 4.90 -5.42 -19.72
CA GLU A 99 5.73 -4.89 -18.63
C GLU A 99 4.93 -4.69 -17.36
N VAL A 100 3.70 -4.16 -17.50
CA VAL A 100 2.77 -3.99 -16.38
C VAL A 100 2.44 -5.34 -15.74
N ARG A 101 2.10 -6.36 -16.55
CA ARG A 101 1.82 -7.72 -16.04
C ARG A 101 3.01 -8.29 -15.29
N ARG A 102 4.22 -8.17 -15.84
CA ARG A 102 5.45 -8.65 -15.18
C ARG A 102 5.71 -7.94 -13.85
N PHE A 103 5.55 -6.61 -13.84
CA PHE A 103 5.72 -5.80 -12.64
C PHE A 103 4.73 -6.20 -11.54
N ILE A 104 3.43 -6.17 -11.84
CA ILE A 104 2.38 -6.48 -10.86
C ILE A 104 2.54 -7.93 -10.38
N ALA A 105 2.73 -8.90 -11.28
CA ALA A 105 2.91 -10.31 -10.90
C ALA A 105 4.14 -10.51 -9.99
N GLY A 106 5.23 -9.79 -10.26
CA GLY A 106 6.43 -9.81 -9.42
C GLY A 106 6.15 -9.29 -8.01
N VAL A 107 5.41 -8.19 -7.88
CA VAL A 107 5.04 -7.63 -6.57
C VAL A 107 4.07 -8.55 -5.83
N LEU A 108 3.02 -9.04 -6.49
CA LEU A 108 2.05 -9.97 -5.91
C LEU A 108 2.70 -11.27 -5.43
N LYS A 109 3.64 -11.82 -6.21
CA LYS A 109 4.39 -13.02 -5.81
C LYS A 109 5.14 -12.80 -4.51
N LYS A 110 5.85 -11.68 -4.37
CA LYS A 110 6.59 -11.37 -3.14
C LYS A 110 5.64 -11.06 -1.98
N LEU A 111 4.50 -10.41 -2.23
CA LEU A 111 3.47 -10.16 -1.21
C LEU A 111 2.88 -11.46 -0.66
N ARG A 112 2.53 -12.41 -1.53
CA ARG A 112 2.00 -13.73 -1.11
C ARG A 112 3.01 -14.52 -0.28
N LYS A 113 4.30 -14.34 -0.55
CA LYS A 113 5.40 -14.95 0.21
C LYS A 113 5.78 -14.21 1.49
N GLY A 114 5.14 -13.07 1.80
CA GLY A 114 5.54 -12.21 2.92
C GLY A 114 6.87 -11.46 2.73
N GLU A 115 7.54 -11.62 1.58
CA GLU A 115 8.85 -11.01 1.27
C GLU A 115 8.78 -9.49 1.08
N LEU A 116 7.57 -8.93 0.92
CA LEU A 116 7.32 -7.49 0.75
C LEU A 116 6.51 -6.86 1.90
N ILE A 117 6.35 -7.54 3.03
CA ILE A 117 5.82 -6.86 4.21
C ILE A 117 6.90 -5.89 4.69
N THR A 118 6.76 -4.62 4.32
CA THR A 118 7.22 -3.40 5.02
C THR A 118 7.44 -2.27 4.02
N ASP A 119 6.43 -1.42 3.82
CA ASP A 119 6.68 -0.07 3.29
C ASP A 119 5.78 1.00 3.92
N GLY A 120 4.57 0.62 4.35
CA GLY A 120 3.74 1.46 5.23
C GLY A 120 4.42 1.84 6.55
N MET A 121 5.44 1.10 6.98
CA MET A 121 6.19 1.37 8.21
C MET A 121 7.62 1.85 8.02
N LYS A 122 8.26 1.59 6.87
CA LYS A 122 9.63 2.06 6.62
C LYS A 122 9.69 3.52 6.16
N SER A 123 8.63 4.00 5.53
CA SER A 123 8.56 5.38 5.01
C SER A 123 8.03 6.41 6.01
N LEU A 124 7.37 5.98 7.10
CA LEU A 124 6.88 6.89 8.14
C LEU A 124 8.05 7.56 8.90
N PRO A 125 9.06 6.82 9.39
CA PRO A 125 10.22 7.41 10.06
C PRO A 125 10.97 8.40 9.17
N GLN A 126 11.25 8.03 7.91
CA GLN A 126 11.98 8.90 6.98
C GLN A 126 11.20 10.17 6.60
N LYS A 127 9.87 10.08 6.43
CA LYS A 127 9.03 11.26 6.17
C LYS A 127 8.90 12.15 7.40
N VAL A 128 8.88 11.57 8.59
CA VAL A 128 8.92 12.30 9.86
C VAL A 128 10.28 12.98 10.02
N GLU A 129 11.39 12.27 9.88
CA GLU A 129 12.76 12.83 9.91
C GLU A 129 12.94 14.00 8.94
N HIS A 130 12.56 13.85 7.67
CA HIS A 130 12.66 14.95 6.71
C HIS A 130 11.77 16.16 7.07
N SER A 131 10.59 15.92 7.64
CA SER A 131 9.70 16.99 8.10
C SER A 131 10.26 17.69 9.34
N LEU A 132 10.92 16.95 10.24
CA LEU A 132 11.59 17.47 11.43
C LEU A 132 12.75 18.39 11.06
N VAL A 133 13.63 17.94 10.17
CA VAL A 133 14.77 18.75 9.69
C VAL A 133 14.30 20.06 9.04
N ASN A 134 13.20 19.99 8.26
CA ASN A 134 12.62 21.19 7.67
C ASN A 134 12.04 22.13 8.73
N LEU A 135 11.38 21.60 9.77
CA LEU A 135 10.81 22.40 10.85
C LEU A 135 11.88 23.03 11.75
N GLU A 136 12.95 22.29 12.05
CA GLU A 136 14.12 22.81 12.78
C GLU A 136 14.78 23.95 12.00
N SER A 137 14.97 23.79 10.68
CA SER A 137 15.51 24.84 9.83
C SER A 137 14.62 26.09 9.75
N MET A 138 13.30 25.91 9.84
CA MET A 138 12.33 27.01 9.89
C MET A 138 12.34 27.69 11.27
N ALA A 139 12.45 26.93 12.35
CA ALA A 139 12.57 27.44 13.71
C ALA A 139 13.86 28.24 13.91
N GLU A 140 14.99 27.77 13.36
CA GLU A 140 16.26 28.51 13.35
C GLU A 140 16.18 29.83 12.59
N LYS A 141 15.54 29.84 11.41
CA LYS A 141 15.31 31.07 10.64
C LYS A 141 14.37 32.06 11.34
N LEU A 142 13.45 31.56 12.16
CA LEU A 142 12.54 32.38 12.96
C LEU A 142 13.21 32.91 14.24
N LEU A 143 14.16 32.17 14.82
CA LEU A 143 15.02 32.64 15.91
C LEU A 143 15.85 33.88 15.51
N GLU A 144 16.20 34.02 14.22
CA GLU A 144 16.84 35.22 13.66
C GLU A 144 15.86 36.40 13.49
N SER A 145 14.55 36.16 13.44
CA SER A 145 13.53 37.20 13.40
C SER A 145 13.11 37.59 14.83
N HIS A 146 13.40 38.83 15.24
CA HIS A 146 13.36 39.34 16.61
C HIS A 146 11.94 39.46 17.25
N ASP A 147 11.05 38.47 17.16
CA ASP A 147 9.73 38.47 17.81
C ASP A 147 9.64 37.48 18.97
N LYS A 148 10.04 37.95 20.16
CA LYS A 148 10.20 37.15 21.40
C LYS A 148 8.95 36.42 21.89
N ALA A 149 7.76 36.80 21.41
CA ALA A 149 6.49 36.20 21.83
C ALA A 149 6.22 34.82 21.19
N VAL A 150 6.86 34.51 20.05
CA VAL A 150 6.60 33.28 19.27
C VAL A 150 7.54 32.13 19.68
N LEU A 151 8.69 32.46 20.27
CA LEU A 151 9.74 31.50 20.64
C LEU A 151 9.28 30.37 21.57
N PRO A 152 8.52 30.63 22.67
CA PRO A 152 8.12 29.55 23.59
C PRO A 152 7.19 28.51 22.94
N GLY A 153 6.32 28.95 22.02
CA GLY A 153 5.42 28.05 21.29
C GLY A 153 6.15 27.18 20.27
N LEU A 154 7.18 27.73 19.61
CA LEU A 154 8.03 26.97 18.70
C LEU A 154 8.87 25.92 19.44
N GLU A 155 9.45 26.28 20.59
CA GLU A 155 10.20 25.33 21.44
C GLU A 155 9.32 24.17 21.89
N GLU A 156 8.07 24.45 22.26
CA GLU A 156 7.10 23.44 22.66
C GLU A 156 6.72 22.48 21.50
N ILE A 157 6.54 23.03 20.29
CA ILE A 157 6.28 22.23 19.08
C ILE A 157 7.48 21.33 18.76
N VAL A 158 8.70 21.86 18.75
CA VAL A 158 9.92 21.09 18.48
C VAL A 158 10.11 19.99 19.52
N ARG A 159 9.85 20.27 20.80
CA ARG A 159 9.92 19.27 21.87
C ARG A 159 8.91 18.15 21.67
N GLY A 160 7.64 18.48 21.42
CA GLY A 160 6.59 17.47 21.18
C GLY A 160 6.89 16.59 19.97
N MET A 161 7.54 17.17 18.96
CA MET A 161 7.99 16.44 17.77
C MET A 161 9.14 15.46 18.06
N LYS A 162 10.12 15.83 18.88
CA LYS A 162 11.21 14.93 19.32
C LYS A 162 10.70 13.74 20.15
N GLU A 163 9.71 13.99 21.00
CA GLU A 163 9.06 12.93 21.77
C GLU A 163 8.29 11.96 20.87
N PHE A 164 7.61 12.48 19.85
CA PHE A 164 6.90 11.66 18.86
C PHE A 164 7.87 10.77 18.05
N GLU A 165 8.98 11.33 17.59
CA GLU A 165 10.05 10.58 16.90
C GLU A 165 10.60 9.44 17.76
N SER A 166 10.90 9.71 19.03
CA SER A 166 11.41 8.69 19.96
C SER A 166 10.42 7.54 20.13
N ARG A 167 9.11 7.84 20.21
CA ARG A 167 8.06 6.82 20.29
C ARG A 167 7.95 6.01 19.00
N LEU A 168 8.13 6.63 17.84
CA LEU A 168 8.15 5.93 16.55
C LEU A 168 9.30 4.94 16.45
N GLN A 169 10.50 5.30 16.93
CA GLN A 169 11.66 4.40 16.92
C GLN A 169 11.42 3.14 17.77
N VAL A 170 10.78 3.28 18.94
CA VAL A 170 10.40 2.15 19.80
C VAL A 170 9.41 1.24 19.09
N ILE A 171 8.36 1.81 18.48
CA ILE A 171 7.36 1.05 17.72
C ILE A 171 8.02 0.32 16.54
N GLU A 172 8.94 0.96 15.82
CA GLU A 172 9.65 0.33 14.71
C GLU A 172 10.47 -0.90 15.17
N LYS A 173 11.12 -0.79 16.33
CA LYS A 173 11.87 -1.90 16.93
C LYS A 173 10.96 -3.05 17.33
N GLU A 174 9.91 -2.78 18.10
CA GLU A 174 8.95 -3.81 18.55
C GLU A 174 8.28 -4.52 17.38
N MET A 175 7.96 -3.79 16.31
CA MET A 175 7.35 -4.40 15.14
C MET A 175 8.34 -5.21 14.28
N LYS A 176 9.63 -4.87 14.24
CA LYS A 176 10.66 -5.74 13.65
C LYS A 176 10.77 -7.06 14.40
N GLU A 177 10.73 -7.00 15.73
CA GLU A 177 10.74 -8.19 16.59
C GLU A 177 9.49 -9.05 16.39
N GLN A 178 8.30 -8.45 16.30
CA GLN A 178 7.06 -9.18 15.99
C GLN A 178 7.06 -9.77 14.58
N THR A 179 7.57 -9.06 13.58
CA THR A 179 7.66 -9.59 12.20
C THR A 179 8.58 -10.81 12.14
N LEU A 180 9.71 -10.76 12.84
CA LEU A 180 10.61 -11.90 12.97
C LEU A 180 9.93 -13.06 13.69
N ALA A 181 9.22 -12.80 14.80
CA ALA A 181 8.48 -13.82 15.54
C ALA A 181 7.40 -14.50 14.67
N VAL A 182 6.62 -13.71 13.92
CA VAL A 182 5.61 -14.24 12.98
C VAL A 182 6.27 -15.13 11.92
N SER A 183 7.38 -14.70 11.33
CA SER A 183 8.10 -15.51 10.32
C SER A 183 8.63 -16.84 10.88
N VAL A 184 9.11 -16.84 12.12
CA VAL A 184 9.58 -18.05 12.80
C VAL A 184 8.41 -18.98 13.12
N THR A 185 7.28 -18.45 13.59
CA THR A 185 6.08 -19.26 13.85
C THR A 185 5.45 -19.83 12.58
N GLN A 186 5.51 -19.09 11.47
CA GLN A 186 4.97 -19.53 10.19
C GLN A 186 5.82 -20.66 9.60
N LYS A 187 7.16 -20.54 9.71
CA LYS A 187 8.08 -21.63 9.35
C LYS A 187 7.88 -22.87 10.23
N ALA A 188 7.69 -22.69 11.55
CA ALA A 188 7.41 -23.80 12.45
C ALA A 188 6.08 -24.51 12.11
N MET A 189 5.05 -23.77 11.65
CA MET A 189 3.81 -24.37 11.15
C MET A 189 4.01 -25.14 9.84
N GLU A 190 4.79 -24.61 8.90
CA GLU A 190 5.13 -25.32 7.66
C GLU A 190 5.90 -26.62 7.93
N ASP A 191 6.87 -26.58 8.84
CA ASP A 191 7.65 -27.76 9.25
C ASP A 191 6.73 -28.81 9.92
N MET A 192 5.83 -28.38 10.82
CA MET A 192 4.85 -29.29 11.45
C MET A 192 3.86 -29.91 10.45
N MET A 193 3.39 -29.14 9.46
CA MET A 193 2.51 -29.68 8.41
C MET A 193 3.23 -30.71 7.56
N GLY A 194 4.49 -30.45 7.19
CA GLY A 194 5.32 -31.42 6.46
C GLY A 194 5.54 -32.71 7.24
N GLU A 195 5.79 -32.63 8.55
CA GLU A 195 5.91 -33.82 9.41
C GLU A 195 4.59 -34.60 9.49
N MET A 196 3.44 -33.92 9.62
CA MET A 196 2.13 -34.57 9.61
C MET A 196 1.87 -35.30 8.29
N ASP A 197 2.16 -34.68 7.14
CA ASP A 197 2.01 -35.32 5.82
C ASP A 197 2.88 -36.58 5.72
N THR A 198 4.11 -36.52 6.23
CA THR A 198 5.02 -37.68 6.27
C THR A 198 4.51 -38.80 7.18
N ILE A 199 3.83 -38.46 8.28
CA ILE A 199 3.19 -39.43 9.18
C ILE A 199 1.96 -40.06 8.52
N TYR A 200 1.14 -39.27 7.83
CA TYR A 200 -0.01 -39.77 7.09
C TYR A 200 0.40 -40.73 5.97
N GLU A 201 1.49 -40.44 5.25
CA GLU A 201 2.04 -41.35 4.24
C GLU A 201 2.56 -42.68 4.85
N LYS A 202 3.09 -42.65 6.08
CA LYS A 202 3.58 -43.85 6.79
C LYS A 202 2.46 -44.69 7.42
N LEU A 203 1.34 -44.07 7.78
CA LEU A 203 0.16 -44.74 8.33
C LEU A 203 -0.83 -45.23 7.26
N GLY A 204 -0.65 -44.80 6.01
CA GLY A 204 -1.45 -45.19 4.83
C GLY A 204 -0.98 -46.45 4.10
N ASN A 205 -0.06 -47.24 4.68
CA ASN A 205 0.35 -48.56 4.20
C ASN A 205 0.08 -49.64 5.27
#